data_AF-A0A3L7T1S5-F1
#
_entry.id   AF-A0A3L7T1S5-F1
#
_cell.length_a   1.000
_cell.length_b   1.000
_cell.length_c   1.000
_cell.angle_alpha   90.00
_cell.angle_beta   90.00
_cell.angle_gamma   90.00
#
_symmetry.space_group_name_H-M   'P 1'
#
loop_
_entity.id
_entity.type
_entity.pdbx_description
1 polymer ?
#
loop_
_entity_poly.entity_id
_entity_poly.type
_entity_poly.pdbx_seq_one_letter_code
_entity_poly.pdbx_strand_id
1 'polypeptide(L)'
;MFTALLLTLSLTMFAPSEDTNHSNLLEYYRDATVDALIAKPAAKTPAAIASREEDITRAALGVLVTRGLAPSASNDASKLALQTIASLRTPIELECAVVVLGGEGPVPNYIASDARVRKALFEALATEGDYGQRTLLQFAITGDDLIGQRAFDSLPTRISPVAERTLAGYIDGTLSRDRELFINRAAMIASAHASAALIPSLISAQYAPAKAKRGDEAWIAQGKSIAYVSGAVPIVGDASGAFQPIVGSVFEGSVLRIMESVVVIYRTEVHYTLLAIVERETGMPPPPFGFDQERWAKWYADDFPQLARAQVERVAQQDALSKTKSTKSLDDA
;
A
#
# COMPACT_ATOMS: atom_id res chain seq x y z
N MET A 1 -69.80 19.87 -8.92
CA MET A 1 -69.22 18.53 -8.67
C MET A 1 -67.70 18.64 -8.84
N PHE A 2 -66.98 18.31 -7.78
CA PHE A 2 -65.53 18.02 -7.68
C PHE A 2 -64.47 19.10 -7.95
N THR A 3 -64.10 19.75 -6.85
CA THR A 3 -62.75 20.00 -6.31
C THR A 3 -61.63 19.08 -6.82
N ALA A 4 -60.46 19.67 -7.14
CA ALA A 4 -59.15 19.04 -6.90
C ALA A 4 -58.07 20.12 -6.71
N LEU A 5 -57.36 19.97 -5.59
CA LEU A 5 -56.32 20.82 -4.99
C LEU A 5 -54.93 20.21 -5.29
N LEU A 6 -53.86 21.04 -5.22
CA LEU A 6 -52.44 20.68 -4.99
C LEU A 6 -51.70 19.94 -6.15
N LEU A 7 -50.39 20.09 -6.37
CA LEU A 7 -49.27 20.51 -5.53
C LEU A 7 -48.10 20.94 -6.45
N THR A 8 -47.65 22.19 -6.36
CA THR A 8 -46.45 22.68 -7.05
C THR A 8 -45.20 22.22 -6.30
N LEU A 9 -44.49 21.21 -6.82
CA LEU A 9 -43.12 20.91 -6.43
C LEU A 9 -42.17 21.78 -7.28
N SER A 10 -41.73 22.91 -6.72
CA SER A 10 -40.61 23.68 -7.30
C SER A 10 -39.31 22.93 -7.02
N LEU A 11 -38.86 22.13 -7.97
CA LEU A 11 -37.45 21.78 -8.09
C LEU A 11 -36.70 23.05 -8.52
N THR A 12 -36.12 23.78 -7.57
CA THR A 12 -35.06 24.74 -7.90
C THR A 12 -33.85 23.93 -8.36
N MET A 13 -33.72 23.78 -9.68
CA MET A 13 -32.46 23.46 -10.34
C MET A 13 -31.44 24.52 -9.91
N PHE A 14 -30.55 24.14 -9.00
CA PHE A 14 -29.31 24.85 -8.77
C PHE A 14 -28.50 24.75 -10.07
N ALA A 15 -28.26 25.88 -10.71
CA ALA A 15 -27.32 25.96 -11.82
C ALA A 15 -25.93 25.56 -11.31
N PRO A 16 -25.18 24.69 -12.02
CA PRO A 16 -23.80 24.41 -11.63
C PRO A 16 -22.96 25.67 -11.85
N SER A 17 -22.45 26.26 -10.77
CA SER A 17 -21.39 27.26 -10.88
C SER A 17 -20.12 26.53 -11.32
N GLU A 18 -19.54 26.99 -12.42
CA GLU A 18 -18.46 26.34 -13.16
C GLU A 18 -17.08 26.36 -12.47
N ASP A 19 -16.99 26.54 -11.14
CA ASP A 19 -15.72 26.90 -10.50
C ASP A 19 -15.52 26.41 -9.05
N THR A 20 -16.12 25.28 -8.65
CA THR A 20 -15.90 24.72 -7.31
C THR A 20 -15.08 23.42 -7.36
N ASN A 21 -13.81 23.54 -6.97
CA ASN A 21 -12.82 22.49 -6.65
C ASN A 21 -13.22 21.58 -5.47
N HIS A 22 -14.51 21.41 -5.21
CA HIS A 22 -15.02 20.64 -4.08
C HIS A 22 -16.12 19.68 -4.54
N SER A 23 -16.09 18.46 -4.00
CA SER A 23 -17.18 17.50 -4.15
C SER A 23 -18.44 18.12 -3.57
N ASN A 24 -19.46 18.30 -4.43
CA ASN A 24 -20.77 18.83 -4.06
C ASN A 24 -21.41 18.09 -2.86
N LEU A 25 -20.98 16.84 -2.59
CA LEU A 25 -21.48 16.06 -1.46
C LEU A 25 -20.90 16.48 -0.10
N LEU A 26 -19.70 17.07 -0.06
CA LEU A 26 -19.15 17.61 1.20
C LEU A 26 -19.94 18.82 1.71
N GLU A 27 -20.66 19.53 0.83
CA GLU A 27 -21.51 20.65 1.23
C GLU A 27 -22.64 20.21 2.17
N TYR A 28 -23.09 18.96 2.09
CA TYR A 28 -24.11 18.41 3.00
C TYR A 28 -23.63 18.36 4.46
N TYR A 29 -22.32 18.36 4.69
CA TYR A 29 -21.71 18.29 6.01
C TYR A 29 -21.25 19.65 6.54
N ARG A 30 -21.73 20.75 5.97
CA ARG A 30 -21.53 22.09 6.56
C ARG A 30 -22.29 22.23 7.88
N ASP A 31 -21.64 22.83 8.86
CA ASP A 31 -22.22 23.25 10.13
C ASP A 31 -21.83 24.70 10.43
N ALA A 32 -22.26 25.22 11.58
CA ALA A 32 -21.94 26.60 11.99
C ALA A 32 -20.42 26.87 12.06
N THR A 33 -19.60 25.85 12.33
CA THR A 33 -18.14 25.96 12.37
C THR A 33 -17.59 26.13 10.95
N VAL A 34 -18.03 25.29 10.02
CA VAL A 34 -17.66 25.37 8.60
C VAL A 34 -18.12 26.71 8.00
N ASP A 35 -19.37 27.11 8.28
CA ASP A 35 -19.93 28.38 7.82
C ASP A 35 -19.14 29.59 8.37
N ALA A 36 -18.70 29.52 9.63
CA ALA A 36 -17.84 30.55 10.22
C ALA A 36 -16.47 30.63 9.51
N LEU A 37 -15.88 29.51 9.10
CA LEU A 37 -14.63 29.48 8.32
C LEU A 37 -14.83 30.03 6.89
N ILE A 38 -15.98 29.76 6.27
CA ILE A 38 -16.38 30.31 4.96
C ILE A 38 -16.69 31.82 5.05
N ALA A 39 -17.21 32.30 6.18
CA ALA A 39 -17.48 33.71 6.38
C ALA A 39 -16.21 34.55 6.65
N LYS A 40 -15.11 33.94 7.11
CA LYS A 40 -13.85 34.65 7.31
C LYS A 40 -13.35 35.25 5.99
N PRO A 41 -12.88 36.51 5.96
CA PRO A 41 -12.40 37.13 4.73
C PRO A 41 -11.22 36.34 4.15
N ALA A 42 -11.23 36.12 2.83
CA ALA A 42 -10.16 35.42 2.14
C ALA A 42 -8.84 36.19 2.28
N ALA A 43 -7.78 35.48 2.68
CA ALA A 43 -6.45 36.03 2.65
C ALA A 43 -6.00 36.25 1.19
N LYS A 44 -5.08 37.21 0.98
CA LYS A 44 -4.63 37.58 -0.37
C LYS A 44 -3.54 36.66 -0.93
N THR A 45 -2.91 35.83 -0.09
CA THR A 45 -1.78 34.98 -0.51
C THR A 45 -2.28 33.58 -0.88
N PRO A 46 -1.73 32.95 -1.95
CA PRO A 46 -2.12 31.60 -2.35
C PRO A 46 -2.01 30.56 -1.22
N ALA A 47 -0.94 30.63 -0.41
CA ALA A 47 -0.74 29.72 0.71
C ALA A 47 -1.83 29.85 1.80
N ALA A 48 -2.30 31.07 2.08
CA ALA A 48 -3.35 31.27 3.07
C ALA A 48 -4.74 30.92 2.52
N ILE A 49 -4.94 30.99 1.20
CA ILE A 49 -6.15 30.46 0.54
C ILE A 49 -6.17 28.94 0.66
N ALA A 50 -5.07 28.25 0.31
CA ALA A 50 -4.98 26.79 0.41
C ALA A 50 -5.16 26.29 1.85
N SER A 51 -4.50 26.93 2.83
CA SER A 51 -4.67 26.58 4.25
C SER A 51 -6.11 26.78 4.72
N ARG A 52 -6.81 27.79 4.22
CA ARG A 52 -8.22 28.02 4.54
C ARG A 52 -9.13 26.94 3.93
N GLU A 53 -8.88 26.54 2.69
CA GLU A 53 -9.61 25.45 2.04
C GLU A 53 -9.38 24.12 2.77
N GLU A 54 -8.16 23.87 3.24
CA GLU A 54 -7.81 22.72 4.07
C GLU A 54 -8.60 22.72 5.39
N ASP A 55 -8.64 23.85 6.10
CA ASP A 55 -9.39 23.99 7.35
C ASP A 55 -10.90 23.77 7.16
N ILE A 56 -11.47 24.33 6.08
CA ILE A 56 -12.89 24.14 5.72
C ILE A 56 -13.17 22.66 5.43
N THR A 57 -12.31 22.03 4.65
CA THR A 57 -12.46 20.62 4.23
C THR A 57 -12.31 19.67 5.42
N ARG A 58 -11.31 19.90 6.27
CA ARG A 58 -11.08 19.14 7.50
C ARG A 58 -12.26 19.28 8.46
N ALA A 59 -12.81 20.49 8.62
CA ALA A 59 -13.99 20.71 9.45
C ALA A 59 -15.23 19.97 8.91
N ALA A 60 -15.51 20.05 7.61
CA ALA A 60 -16.63 19.35 6.98
C ALA A 60 -16.49 17.81 7.11
N LEU A 61 -15.28 17.27 6.93
CA LEU A 61 -15.00 15.85 7.15
C LEU A 61 -15.17 15.45 8.62
N GLY A 62 -14.82 16.32 9.57
CA GLY A 62 -15.09 16.11 10.99
C GLY A 62 -16.60 16.00 11.29
N VAL A 63 -17.42 16.84 10.64
CA VAL A 63 -18.88 16.75 10.73
C VAL A 63 -19.40 15.45 10.10
N LEU A 64 -18.82 15.03 8.97
CA LEU A 64 -19.12 13.74 8.34
C LEU A 64 -18.84 12.57 9.28
N VAL A 65 -17.69 12.56 9.95
CA VAL A 65 -17.35 11.50 10.91
C VAL A 65 -18.36 11.48 12.08
N THR A 66 -18.64 12.64 12.68
CA THR A 66 -19.52 12.72 13.86
C THR A 66 -20.99 12.42 13.55
N ARG A 67 -21.50 12.79 12.38
CA ARG A 67 -22.91 12.56 12.00
C ARG A 67 -23.14 11.26 11.25
N GLY A 68 -22.19 10.86 10.41
CA GLY A 68 -22.34 9.76 9.47
C GLY A 68 -21.64 8.47 9.88
N LEU A 69 -20.49 8.56 10.57
CA LEU A 69 -19.69 7.39 10.94
C LEU A 69 -19.72 7.06 12.45
N ALA A 70 -20.35 7.91 13.25
CA ALA A 70 -20.52 7.63 14.67
C ALA A 70 -21.34 6.34 14.90
N PRO A 71 -21.11 5.61 16.00
CA PRO A 71 -21.88 4.40 16.31
C PRO A 71 -23.40 4.60 16.41
N SER A 72 -23.84 5.83 16.66
CA SER A 72 -25.25 6.23 16.75
C SER A 72 -25.85 6.72 15.43
N ALA A 73 -25.07 6.77 14.34
CA ALA A 73 -25.55 7.23 13.05
C ALA A 73 -26.63 6.28 12.47
N SER A 74 -27.61 6.85 11.77
CA SER A 74 -28.60 6.05 11.05
C SER A 74 -27.96 5.36 9.83
N ASN A 75 -28.55 4.26 9.38
CA ASN A 75 -28.07 3.56 8.18
C ASN A 75 -28.00 4.47 6.95
N ASP A 76 -28.97 5.37 6.78
CA ASP A 76 -28.99 6.33 5.66
C ASP A 76 -27.87 7.37 5.79
N ALA A 77 -27.62 7.88 7.00
CA ALA A 77 -26.53 8.81 7.27
C ALA A 77 -25.16 8.16 7.01
N SER A 78 -24.97 6.91 7.45
CA SER A 78 -23.75 6.15 7.16
C SER A 78 -23.58 5.86 5.67
N LYS A 79 -24.66 5.52 4.96
CA LYS A 79 -24.60 5.30 3.51
C LYS A 79 -24.20 6.57 2.76
N LEU A 80 -24.79 7.71 3.12
CA LEU A 80 -24.44 8.99 2.53
C LEU A 80 -22.98 9.39 2.82
N ALA A 81 -22.50 9.13 4.05
CA ALA A 81 -21.12 9.40 4.42
C ALA A 81 -20.14 8.56 3.59
N LEU A 82 -20.40 7.26 3.43
CA LEU A 82 -19.57 6.38 2.59
C LEU A 82 -19.60 6.80 1.11
N GLN A 83 -20.77 7.19 0.59
CA GLN A 83 -20.87 7.72 -0.77
C GLN A 83 -20.07 9.02 -0.95
N THR A 84 -20.11 9.89 0.06
CA THR A 84 -19.38 11.15 0.06
C THR A 84 -17.87 10.89 0.05
N ILE A 85 -17.37 9.98 0.90
CA ILE A 85 -15.96 9.56 0.92
C ILE A 85 -15.54 8.98 -0.44
N ALA A 86 -16.34 8.10 -1.03
CA ALA A 86 -16.05 7.52 -2.34
C ALA A 86 -16.10 8.54 -3.50
N SER A 87 -16.73 9.69 -3.28
CA SER A 87 -16.88 10.77 -4.27
C SER A 87 -15.78 11.84 -4.20
N LEU A 88 -14.86 11.77 -3.23
CA LEU A 88 -13.75 12.73 -3.13
C LEU A 88 -12.85 12.63 -4.36
N ARG A 89 -12.44 13.76 -4.92
CA ARG A 89 -11.68 13.79 -6.19
C ARG A 89 -10.46 14.69 -6.15
N THR A 90 -10.44 15.70 -5.28
CA THR A 90 -9.33 16.65 -5.28
C THR A 90 -8.21 16.21 -4.32
N PRO A 91 -6.95 16.57 -4.60
CA PRO A 91 -5.84 16.24 -3.72
C PRO A 91 -6.04 16.71 -2.28
N ILE A 92 -6.57 17.94 -2.09
CA ILE A 92 -6.80 18.52 -0.76
C ILE A 92 -7.87 17.76 0.03
N GLU A 93 -8.95 17.31 -0.63
CA GLU A 93 -9.98 16.48 -0.02
C GLU A 93 -9.45 15.13 0.42
N LEU A 94 -8.69 14.47 -0.47
CA LEU A 94 -8.10 13.16 -0.19
C LEU A 94 -7.07 13.25 0.93
N GLU A 95 -6.26 14.31 0.95
CA GLU A 95 -5.29 14.55 2.03
C GLU A 95 -5.98 14.77 3.37
N CYS A 96 -6.97 15.66 3.41
CA CYS A 96 -7.77 15.88 4.62
C CYS A 96 -8.50 14.59 5.06
N ALA A 97 -9.01 13.80 4.11
CA ALA A 97 -9.72 12.55 4.42
C ALA A 97 -8.78 11.49 5.02
N VAL A 98 -7.57 11.33 4.48
CA VAL A 98 -6.57 10.40 5.04
C VAL A 98 -6.22 10.79 6.47
N VAL A 99 -6.03 12.08 6.73
CA VAL A 99 -5.71 12.60 8.07
C VAL A 99 -6.89 12.39 9.04
N VAL A 100 -8.08 12.87 8.68
CA VAL A 100 -9.27 12.83 9.56
C VAL A 100 -9.72 11.39 9.83
N LEU A 101 -9.76 10.53 8.81
CA LEU A 101 -10.18 9.13 8.95
C LEU A 101 -9.07 8.25 9.56
N GLY A 102 -7.81 8.67 9.46
CA GLY A 102 -6.66 8.02 10.11
C GLY A 102 -6.66 8.15 11.63
N GLY A 103 -7.50 9.03 12.18
CA GLY A 103 -7.63 9.25 13.62
C GLY A 103 -6.54 10.19 14.15
N GLU A 104 -6.85 11.49 14.20
CA GLU A 104 -6.07 12.47 14.95
C GLU A 104 -6.65 12.67 16.35
N GLY A 105 -5.80 12.64 17.37
CA GLY A 105 -6.19 12.86 18.76
C GLY A 105 -7.12 11.76 19.31
N PRO A 106 -8.29 12.10 19.89
CA PRO A 106 -9.21 11.11 20.48
C PRO A 106 -10.09 10.39 19.45
N VAL A 107 -10.00 10.74 18.16
CA VAL A 107 -10.85 10.17 17.11
C VAL A 107 -10.34 8.78 16.73
N PRO A 108 -11.23 7.75 16.65
CA PRO A 108 -10.84 6.42 16.20
C PRO A 108 -10.22 6.44 14.80
N ASN A 109 -9.23 5.57 14.56
CA ASN A 109 -8.71 5.33 13.22
C ASN A 109 -9.71 4.47 12.43
N TYR A 110 -10.58 5.11 11.65
CA TYR A 110 -11.59 4.46 10.82
C TYR A 110 -10.98 3.72 9.63
N ILE A 111 -9.81 4.16 9.13
CA ILE A 111 -9.09 3.45 8.07
C ILE A 111 -8.69 2.04 8.53
N ALA A 112 -8.25 1.90 9.79
CA ALA A 112 -7.91 0.61 10.38
C ALA A 112 -9.17 -0.17 10.81
N SER A 113 -10.11 0.49 11.49
CA SER A 113 -11.21 -0.18 12.20
C SER A 113 -12.46 -0.49 11.37
N ASP A 114 -12.81 0.30 10.33
CA ASP A 114 -14.01 0.08 9.51
C ASP A 114 -13.65 -0.25 8.05
N ALA A 115 -13.94 -1.49 7.65
CA ALA A 115 -13.66 -1.98 6.29
C ALA A 115 -14.44 -1.23 5.19
N ARG A 116 -15.63 -0.70 5.49
CA ARG A 116 -16.46 0.03 4.52
C ARG A 116 -15.88 1.42 4.27
N VAL A 117 -15.44 2.10 5.34
CA VAL A 117 -14.77 3.40 5.25
C VAL A 117 -13.47 3.26 4.47
N ARG A 118 -12.65 2.26 4.82
CA ARG A 118 -11.41 1.96 4.10
C ARG A 118 -11.66 1.70 2.61
N LYS A 119 -12.66 0.88 2.28
CA LYS A 119 -13.03 0.60 0.89
C LYS A 119 -13.42 1.88 0.15
N ALA A 120 -14.32 2.69 0.71
CA ALA A 120 -14.76 3.95 0.09
C ALA A 120 -13.59 4.93 -0.12
N LEU A 121 -12.69 5.06 0.86
CA LEU A 121 -11.51 5.91 0.75
C LEU A 121 -10.56 5.40 -0.33
N PHE A 122 -10.29 4.09 -0.38
CA PHE A 122 -9.37 3.52 -1.36
C PHE A 122 -9.93 3.61 -2.78
N GLU A 123 -11.24 3.48 -2.97
CA GLU A 123 -11.91 3.77 -4.24
C GLU A 123 -11.70 5.22 -4.68
N ALA A 124 -11.82 6.18 -3.76
CA ALA A 124 -11.56 7.59 -4.06
C ALA A 124 -10.08 7.85 -4.42
N LEU A 125 -9.14 7.31 -3.62
CA LEU A 125 -7.70 7.43 -3.87
C LEU A 125 -7.28 6.82 -5.21
N ALA A 126 -7.91 5.73 -5.64
CA ALA A 126 -7.59 5.09 -6.92
C ALA A 126 -7.92 5.99 -8.14
N THR A 127 -8.91 6.87 -8.01
CA THR A 127 -9.36 7.75 -9.10
C THR A 127 -8.44 8.95 -9.34
N GLU A 128 -7.73 9.41 -8.32
CA GLU A 128 -6.85 10.58 -8.41
C GLU A 128 -5.39 10.14 -8.58
N GLY A 129 -4.76 10.57 -9.67
CA GLY A 129 -3.47 10.04 -10.11
C GLY A 129 -2.29 10.45 -9.23
N ASP A 130 -2.22 11.68 -8.78
CA ASP A 130 -0.98 12.24 -8.24
C ASP A 130 -0.84 11.98 -6.75
N TYR A 131 -1.78 12.48 -5.95
CA TYR A 131 -1.81 12.27 -4.51
C TYR A 131 -2.44 10.92 -4.16
N GLY A 132 -3.57 10.59 -4.78
CA GLY A 132 -4.42 9.46 -4.46
C GLY A 132 -3.70 8.12 -4.63
N GLN A 133 -3.30 7.81 -5.86
CA GLN A 133 -2.60 6.55 -6.16
C GLN A 133 -1.25 6.44 -5.45
N ARG A 134 -0.54 7.57 -5.25
CA ARG A 134 0.69 7.61 -4.44
C ARG A 134 0.44 7.18 -3.00
N THR A 135 -0.59 7.75 -2.37
CA THR A 135 -0.97 7.42 -0.99
C THR A 135 -1.48 5.98 -0.89
N LEU A 136 -2.20 5.50 -1.91
CA LEU A 136 -2.65 4.11 -1.98
C LEU A 136 -1.47 3.13 -2.06
N LEU A 137 -0.44 3.44 -2.85
CA LEU A 137 0.81 2.68 -2.88
C LEU A 137 1.51 2.67 -1.52
N GLN A 138 1.55 3.82 -0.83
CA GLN A 138 2.11 3.88 0.51
C GLN A 138 1.35 2.95 1.47
N PHE A 139 0.02 2.94 1.46
CA PHE A 139 -0.77 1.98 2.25
C PHE A 139 -0.46 0.54 1.87
N ALA A 140 -0.35 0.23 0.58
CA ALA A 140 -0.05 -1.11 0.09
C ALA A 140 1.32 -1.63 0.59
N ILE A 141 2.32 -0.74 0.66
CA ILE A 141 3.68 -1.09 1.06
C ILE A 141 3.83 -1.11 2.59
N THR A 142 3.39 -0.05 3.27
CA THR A 142 3.69 0.17 4.69
C THR A 142 2.58 -0.27 5.64
N GLY A 143 1.37 -0.52 5.14
CA GLY A 143 0.23 -0.93 5.95
C GLY A 143 0.40 -2.34 6.53
N ASP A 144 -0.34 -2.62 7.59
CA ASP A 144 -0.52 -3.99 8.11
C ASP A 144 -1.13 -4.89 7.02
N ASP A 145 -0.95 -6.20 7.11
CA ASP A 145 -1.27 -7.13 6.01
C ASP A 145 -2.68 -6.95 5.41
N LEU A 146 -3.69 -6.73 6.25
CA LEU A 146 -5.07 -6.50 5.77
C LEU A 146 -5.25 -5.14 5.09
N ILE A 147 -4.61 -4.08 5.59
CA ILE A 147 -4.71 -2.74 4.99
C ILE A 147 -3.90 -2.71 3.70
N GLY A 148 -2.68 -3.26 3.74
CA GLY A 148 -1.78 -3.34 2.60
C GLY A 148 -2.38 -4.14 1.44
N GLN A 149 -2.94 -5.33 1.72
CA GLN A 149 -3.59 -6.13 0.68
C GLN A 149 -4.79 -5.38 0.06
N ARG A 150 -5.63 -4.74 0.87
CA ARG A 150 -6.79 -4.00 0.35
C ARG A 150 -6.40 -2.78 -0.46
N ALA A 151 -5.32 -2.10 -0.08
CA ALA A 151 -4.78 -0.98 -0.83
C ALA A 151 -4.26 -1.45 -2.19
N PHE A 152 -3.52 -2.57 -2.20
CA PHE A 152 -3.06 -3.21 -3.42
C PHE A 152 -4.22 -3.63 -4.34
N ASP A 153 -5.24 -4.30 -3.80
CA ASP A 153 -6.43 -4.73 -4.56
C ASP A 153 -7.19 -3.53 -5.18
N SER A 154 -7.03 -2.32 -4.61
CA SER A 154 -7.71 -1.11 -5.06
C SER A 154 -6.88 -0.30 -6.07
N LEU A 155 -5.61 -0.67 -6.31
CA LEU A 155 -4.79 0.03 -7.30
C LEU A 155 -5.37 -0.16 -8.71
N PRO A 156 -5.42 0.89 -9.54
CA PRO A 156 -5.80 0.75 -10.93
C PRO A 156 -4.76 -0.09 -11.69
N THR A 157 -5.17 -0.77 -12.75
CA THR A 157 -4.27 -1.60 -13.58
C THR A 157 -3.05 -0.82 -14.05
N ARG A 158 -3.21 0.46 -14.39
CA ARG A 158 -2.14 1.39 -14.71
C ARG A 158 -2.08 2.48 -13.65
N ILE A 159 -0.95 2.56 -12.96
CA ILE A 159 -0.66 3.63 -12.01
C ILE A 159 -0.15 4.88 -12.73
N SER A 160 -0.30 6.03 -12.10
CA SER A 160 0.17 7.31 -12.61
C SER A 160 1.71 7.40 -12.61
N PRO A 161 2.32 8.29 -13.41
CA PRO A 161 3.76 8.53 -13.37
C PRO A 161 4.28 9.05 -12.01
N VAL A 162 3.43 9.70 -11.20
CA VAL A 162 3.80 10.14 -9.84
C VAL A 162 3.83 8.95 -8.88
N ALA A 163 2.83 8.08 -8.98
CA ALA A 163 2.73 6.85 -8.21
C ALA A 163 3.88 5.89 -8.57
N GLU A 164 4.21 5.75 -9.85
CA GLU A 164 5.33 4.94 -10.34
C GLU A 164 6.69 5.44 -9.81
N ARG A 165 6.94 6.75 -9.83
CA ARG A 165 8.16 7.32 -9.22
C ARG A 165 8.23 7.06 -7.71
N THR A 166 7.08 7.05 -7.03
CA THR A 166 7.03 6.70 -5.61
C THR A 166 7.36 5.23 -5.39
N LEU A 167 6.83 4.34 -6.22
CA LEU A 167 7.14 2.92 -6.20
C LEU A 167 8.64 2.67 -6.42
N ALA A 168 9.24 3.33 -7.40
CA ALA A 168 10.68 3.32 -7.66
C ALA A 168 11.49 3.73 -6.42
N GLY A 169 11.06 4.78 -5.71
CA GLY A 169 11.70 5.24 -4.47
C GLY A 169 11.57 4.28 -3.28
N TYR A 170 10.53 3.44 -3.23
CA TYR A 170 10.46 2.37 -2.24
C TYR A 170 11.38 1.20 -2.59
N ILE A 171 11.51 0.89 -3.88
CA ILE A 171 12.37 -0.19 -4.40
C ILE A 171 13.85 0.15 -4.18
N ASP A 172 14.29 1.34 -4.58
CA ASP A 172 15.69 1.77 -4.46
C ASP A 172 16.14 2.06 -3.02
N GLY A 173 15.19 2.01 -2.07
CA GLY A 173 15.44 2.21 -0.64
C GLY A 173 15.42 3.68 -0.19
N THR A 174 15.23 4.66 -1.08
CA THR A 174 15.19 6.09 -0.72
C THR A 174 14.01 6.42 0.20
N LEU A 175 12.89 5.72 0.05
CA LEU A 175 11.68 5.87 0.88
C LEU A 175 11.51 4.74 1.92
N SER A 176 12.25 3.65 1.78
CA SER A 176 12.25 2.51 2.70
C SER A 176 13.39 2.66 3.70
N ARG A 177 13.17 3.31 4.85
CA ARG A 177 14.18 3.44 5.93
C ARG A 177 14.62 2.06 6.48
N ASP A 178 15.58 1.41 5.82
CA ASP A 178 16.21 0.11 6.15
C ASP A 178 15.23 -1.07 6.37
N ARG A 179 14.01 -1.01 5.85
CA ARG A 179 13.02 -2.10 5.97
C ARG A 179 12.97 -2.93 4.71
N GLU A 180 13.69 -4.05 4.73
CA GLU A 180 13.70 -5.08 3.67
C GLU A 180 12.30 -5.53 3.26
N LEU A 181 11.38 -5.63 4.23
CA LEU A 181 9.98 -5.96 3.98
C LEU A 181 9.31 -5.01 2.98
N PHE A 182 9.61 -3.71 3.06
CA PHE A 182 8.97 -2.71 2.21
C PHE A 182 9.53 -2.76 0.78
N ILE A 183 10.82 -3.04 0.62
CA ILE A 183 11.43 -3.24 -0.70
C ILE A 183 10.81 -4.46 -1.37
N ASN A 184 10.65 -5.58 -0.65
CA ASN A 184 10.04 -6.79 -1.19
C ASN A 184 8.57 -6.56 -1.58
N ARG A 185 7.78 -5.89 -0.74
CA ARG A 185 6.38 -5.54 -1.07
C ARG A 185 6.31 -4.61 -2.29
N ALA A 186 7.17 -3.60 -2.36
CA ALA A 186 7.25 -2.71 -3.51
C ALA A 186 7.62 -3.48 -4.80
N ALA A 187 8.56 -4.43 -4.74
CA ALA A 187 8.89 -5.28 -5.87
C ALA A 187 7.74 -6.21 -6.30
N MET A 188 6.97 -6.74 -5.35
CA MET A 188 5.76 -7.51 -5.68
C MET A 188 4.72 -6.65 -6.41
N ILE A 189 4.50 -5.42 -5.93
CA ILE A 189 3.58 -4.46 -6.57
C ILE A 189 4.08 -4.09 -7.97
N ALA A 190 5.38 -3.87 -8.14
CA ALA A 190 6.00 -3.59 -9.44
C ALA A 190 5.81 -4.71 -10.46
N SER A 191 5.75 -5.97 -10.02
CA SER A 191 5.44 -7.11 -10.91
C SER A 191 4.01 -7.02 -11.47
N ALA A 192 3.05 -6.59 -10.66
CA ALA A 192 1.67 -6.37 -11.10
C ALA A 192 1.54 -5.16 -12.04
N HIS A 193 2.27 -4.08 -11.76
CA HIS A 193 2.32 -2.85 -12.55
C HIS A 193 3.61 -2.75 -13.35
N ALA A 194 3.93 -3.82 -14.08
CA ALA A 194 5.15 -3.90 -14.87
C ALA A 194 5.32 -2.67 -15.77
N SER A 195 6.48 -2.04 -15.63
CA SER A 195 6.86 -0.89 -16.43
C SER A 195 8.37 -0.88 -16.60
N ALA A 196 8.81 -0.58 -17.81
CA ALA A 196 10.22 -0.37 -18.14
C ALA A 196 10.89 0.68 -17.24
N ALA A 197 10.14 1.69 -16.78
CA ALA A 197 10.69 2.75 -15.94
C ALA A 197 11.14 2.27 -14.55
N LEU A 198 10.66 1.12 -14.08
CA LEU A 198 11.04 0.53 -12.79
C LEU A 198 12.33 -0.32 -12.87
N ILE A 199 12.78 -0.68 -14.07
CA ILE A 199 13.96 -1.53 -14.28
C ILE A 199 15.20 -0.97 -13.58
N PRO A 200 15.55 0.33 -13.69
CA PRO A 200 16.73 0.88 -13.00
C PRO A 200 16.68 0.71 -11.48
N SER A 201 15.54 0.96 -10.85
CA SER A 201 15.36 0.79 -9.40
C SER A 201 15.45 -0.68 -8.98
N LEU A 202 14.92 -1.60 -9.80
CA LEU A 202 15.04 -3.04 -9.52
C LEU A 202 16.50 -3.53 -9.67
N ILE A 203 17.23 -3.02 -10.66
CA ILE A 203 18.66 -3.31 -10.84
C ILE A 203 19.45 -2.85 -9.61
N SER A 204 19.20 -1.65 -9.09
CA SER A 204 19.91 -1.14 -7.91
C SER A 204 19.50 -1.86 -6.62
N ALA A 205 18.26 -2.32 -6.52
CA ALA A 205 17.74 -2.95 -5.31
C ALA A 205 18.07 -4.44 -5.17
N GLN A 206 18.37 -5.17 -6.25
CA GLN A 206 18.57 -6.62 -6.19
C GLN A 206 19.77 -7.07 -5.32
N TYR A 207 20.73 -6.17 -5.09
CA TYR A 207 21.94 -6.41 -4.30
C TYR A 207 22.16 -5.26 -3.33
N ALA A 208 22.37 -5.56 -2.05
CA ALA A 208 22.93 -4.58 -1.11
C ALA A 208 24.34 -5.01 -0.68
N PRO A 209 25.33 -4.08 -0.78
CA PRO A 209 26.69 -4.36 -0.38
C PRO A 209 26.77 -4.63 1.13
N ALA A 210 27.80 -5.36 1.53
CA ALA A 210 27.96 -5.72 2.92
C ALA A 210 28.11 -4.50 3.81
N LYS A 211 27.18 -4.35 4.77
CA LYS A 211 27.31 -3.36 5.84
C LYS A 211 28.05 -4.02 6.99
N ALA A 212 29.33 -3.68 7.15
CA ALA A 212 30.11 -4.12 8.30
C ALA A 212 29.47 -3.56 9.58
N LYS A 213 28.90 -4.46 10.39
CA LYS A 213 28.42 -4.13 11.72
C LYS A 213 29.51 -4.50 12.72
N ARG A 214 29.79 -3.58 13.64
CA ARG A 214 30.74 -3.79 14.75
C ARG A 214 29.96 -4.05 16.02
N GLY A 215 30.23 -5.17 16.69
CA GLY A 215 29.66 -5.51 17.99
C GLY A 215 29.07 -6.92 18.05
N ASP A 216 28.53 -7.29 19.21
CA ASP A 216 27.94 -8.62 19.42
C ASP A 216 26.59 -8.72 18.72
N GLU A 217 26.54 -9.45 17.60
CA GLU A 217 25.32 -9.54 16.81
C GLU A 217 24.41 -10.68 17.25
N ALA A 218 24.99 -11.79 17.66
CA ALA A 218 24.25 -12.97 18.04
C ALA A 218 25.04 -13.84 19.03
N TRP A 219 24.27 -14.49 19.90
CA TRP A 219 24.75 -15.47 20.85
C TRP A 219 23.98 -16.76 20.59
N ILE A 220 24.70 -17.82 20.24
CA ILE A 220 24.11 -19.15 20.10
C ILE A 220 24.56 -19.94 21.32
N ALA A 221 23.63 -20.20 22.23
CA ALA A 221 23.86 -21.05 23.39
C ALA A 221 23.31 -22.45 23.09
N GLN A 222 24.19 -23.45 23.11
CA GLN A 222 23.81 -24.86 23.01
C GLN A 222 24.09 -25.52 24.35
N GLY A 223 23.05 -26.08 24.96
CA GLY A 223 23.16 -26.79 26.24
C GLY A 223 22.53 -28.19 26.16
N LYS A 224 23.14 -29.13 26.86
CA LYS A 224 22.63 -30.47 27.13
C LYS A 224 22.38 -30.60 28.63
N SER A 225 21.15 -30.92 29.00
CA SER A 225 20.82 -31.31 30.37
C SER A 225 20.82 -32.84 30.46
N ILE A 226 21.58 -33.38 31.40
CA ILE A 226 21.60 -34.82 31.68
C ILE A 226 21.10 -35.02 33.10
N ALA A 227 19.97 -35.71 33.25
CA ALA A 227 19.48 -36.16 34.54
C ALA A 227 20.08 -37.52 34.88
N TYR A 228 20.47 -37.71 36.14
CA TYR A 228 21.01 -38.97 36.66
C TYR A 228 20.49 -39.24 38.07
N VAL A 229 20.51 -40.50 38.51
CA VAL A 229 20.16 -40.86 39.89
C VAL A 229 21.40 -40.65 40.75
N SER A 230 21.41 -39.59 41.56
CA SER A 230 22.54 -39.26 42.43
C SER A 230 22.54 -40.06 43.73
N GLY A 231 21.39 -40.66 44.07
CA GLY A 231 21.20 -41.52 45.23
C GLY A 231 19.80 -42.09 45.26
N ALA A 232 19.49 -42.93 46.25
CA ALA A 232 18.13 -43.42 46.46
C ALA A 232 17.86 -43.56 47.95
N VAL A 233 16.65 -43.16 48.36
CA VAL A 233 16.18 -43.34 49.73
C VAL A 233 15.38 -44.65 49.80
N PRO A 234 15.80 -45.64 50.60
CA PRO A 234 15.01 -46.86 50.78
C PRO A 234 13.75 -46.53 51.57
N ILE A 235 12.61 -46.99 51.07
CA ILE A 235 11.32 -46.93 51.75
C ILE A 235 10.90 -48.37 52.03
N VAL A 236 10.80 -48.70 53.31
CA VAL A 236 10.37 -50.02 53.78
C VAL A 236 8.96 -49.94 54.35
N GLY A 237 8.11 -50.86 53.93
CA GLY A 237 6.83 -51.17 54.58
C GLY A 237 6.85 -52.61 55.09
N ASP A 238 5.85 -52.98 55.89
CA ASP A 238 5.83 -54.23 56.66
C ASP A 238 6.00 -55.52 55.81
N ALA A 239 5.76 -55.48 54.50
CA ALA A 239 5.99 -56.61 53.57
C ALA A 239 6.52 -56.20 52.18
N SER A 240 7.05 -54.99 52.01
CA SER A 240 7.59 -54.51 50.71
C SER A 240 8.70 -53.48 50.86
N GLY A 241 9.69 -53.51 49.98
CA GLY A 241 10.73 -52.48 49.89
C GLY A 241 10.72 -51.80 48.53
N ALA A 242 10.86 -50.47 48.50
CA ALA A 242 11.04 -49.68 47.30
C ALA A 242 12.18 -48.66 47.49
N PHE A 243 12.67 -48.12 46.38
CA PHE A 243 13.68 -47.06 46.40
C PHE A 243 13.11 -45.81 45.74
N GLN A 244 13.12 -44.70 46.46
CA GLN A 244 12.80 -43.40 45.89
C GLN A 244 14.09 -42.78 45.33
N PRO A 245 14.24 -42.62 44.00
CA PRO A 245 15.45 -42.05 43.42
C PRO A 245 15.55 -40.56 43.75
N ILE A 246 16.75 -40.11 44.10
CA ILE A 246 17.14 -38.71 44.16
C ILE A 246 17.73 -38.37 42.78
N VAL A 247 17.05 -37.51 42.04
CA VAL A 247 17.46 -37.12 40.69
C VAL A 247 18.34 -35.87 40.76
N GLY A 248 19.59 -36.00 40.31
CA GLY A 248 20.48 -34.87 40.05
C GLY A 248 20.42 -34.48 38.57
N SER A 249 20.82 -33.24 38.25
CA SER A 249 20.97 -32.79 36.87
C SER A 249 22.32 -32.10 36.67
N VAL A 250 22.96 -32.38 35.54
CA VAL A 250 24.15 -31.67 35.08
C VAL A 250 23.82 -30.93 33.80
N PHE A 251 24.20 -29.66 33.75
CA PHE A 251 24.10 -28.82 32.55
C PHE A 251 25.48 -28.66 31.94
N GLU A 252 25.65 -29.12 30.71
CA GLU A 252 26.85 -28.88 29.91
C GLU A 252 26.46 -28.06 28.69
N GLY A 253 27.27 -27.10 28.28
CA GLY A 253 26.96 -26.32 27.09
C GLY A 253 28.10 -25.42 26.65
N SER A 254 27.97 -24.92 25.43
CA SER A 254 28.88 -23.96 24.81
C SER A 254 28.09 -22.73 24.36
N VAL A 255 28.73 -21.57 24.44
CA VAL A 255 28.20 -20.30 23.95
C VAL A 255 29.08 -19.82 22.80
N LEU A 256 28.51 -19.70 21.60
CA LEU A 256 29.17 -19.13 20.44
C LEU A 256 28.73 -17.67 20.30
N ARG A 257 29.72 -16.76 20.31
CA ARG A 257 29.53 -15.32 20.18
C ARG A 257 29.98 -14.88 18.78
N ILE A 258 29.07 -14.29 18.00
CA ILE A 258 29.36 -13.74 16.67
C ILE A 258 29.68 -12.25 16.84
N MET A 259 30.96 -11.88 16.68
CA MET A 259 31.48 -10.53 16.94
C MET A 259 31.58 -9.65 15.68
N GLU A 260 31.78 -10.27 14.52
CA GLU A 260 31.90 -9.57 13.24
C GLU A 260 31.24 -10.46 12.18
N SER A 261 30.19 -9.96 11.52
CA SER A 261 29.63 -10.60 10.34
C SER A 261 29.60 -9.62 9.16
N VAL A 262 29.74 -10.20 7.98
CA VAL A 262 29.64 -9.51 6.70
C VAL A 262 28.35 -10.03 6.06
N VAL A 263 27.27 -9.28 6.19
CA VAL A 263 25.97 -9.65 5.60
C VAL A 263 25.87 -9.07 4.20
N VAL A 264 25.92 -9.94 3.19
CA VAL A 264 25.57 -9.60 1.81
C VAL A 264 24.11 -9.98 1.59
N ILE A 265 23.30 -9.06 1.06
CA ILE A 265 21.88 -9.30 0.83
C ILE A 265 21.63 -9.40 -0.66
N TYR A 266 21.17 -10.59 -1.09
CA TYR A 266 20.61 -10.82 -2.41
C TYR A 266 19.09 -10.86 -2.29
N ARG A 267 18.40 -9.94 -2.97
CA ARG A 267 16.93 -9.86 -2.95
C ARG A 267 16.38 -10.65 -4.12
N THR A 268 16.04 -11.91 -3.88
CA THR A 268 15.54 -12.82 -4.91
C THR A 268 14.22 -12.35 -5.51
N GLU A 269 13.30 -11.83 -4.68
CA GLU A 269 12.01 -11.32 -5.16
C GLU A 269 12.17 -10.13 -6.10
N VAL A 270 13.05 -9.19 -5.76
CA VAL A 270 13.40 -8.06 -6.62
C VAL A 270 13.97 -8.56 -7.95
N HIS A 271 14.86 -9.55 -7.89
CA HIS A 271 15.45 -10.14 -9.09
C HIS A 271 14.40 -10.83 -9.97
N TYR A 272 13.50 -11.65 -9.41
CA TYR A 272 12.45 -12.29 -10.19
C TYR A 272 11.47 -11.27 -10.80
N THR A 273 11.14 -10.20 -10.08
CA THR A 273 10.35 -9.09 -10.66
C THR A 273 11.10 -8.45 -11.83
N LEU A 274 12.40 -8.18 -11.70
CA LEU A 274 13.21 -7.64 -12.80
C LEU A 274 13.15 -8.54 -14.03
N LEU A 275 13.35 -9.85 -13.86
CA LEU A 275 13.27 -10.83 -14.94
C LEU A 275 11.88 -10.82 -15.61
N ALA A 276 10.80 -10.83 -14.81
CA ALA A 276 9.43 -10.83 -15.32
C ALA A 276 9.09 -9.55 -16.10
N ILE A 277 9.54 -8.38 -15.63
CA ILE A 277 9.33 -7.11 -16.34
C ILE A 277 10.12 -7.11 -17.65
N VAL A 278 11.39 -7.52 -17.63
CA VAL A 278 12.21 -7.61 -18.84
C VAL A 278 11.57 -8.53 -19.89
N GLU A 279 11.10 -9.71 -19.47
CA GLU A 279 10.45 -10.65 -20.38
C GLU A 279 9.15 -10.07 -20.96
N ARG A 280 8.33 -9.41 -20.14
CA ARG A 280 7.09 -8.77 -20.59
C ARG A 280 7.36 -7.63 -21.59
N GLU A 281 8.33 -6.77 -21.29
CA GLU A 281 8.64 -5.58 -22.10
C GLU A 281 9.37 -5.91 -23.40
N THR A 282 10.20 -6.96 -23.40
CA THR A 282 11.01 -7.34 -24.58
C THR A 282 10.42 -8.52 -25.35
N GLY A 283 9.52 -9.31 -24.76
CA GLY A 283 9.02 -10.56 -25.33
C GLY A 283 10.12 -11.61 -25.59
N MET A 284 11.24 -11.53 -24.86
CA MET A 284 12.40 -12.42 -24.96
C MET A 284 12.83 -12.85 -23.55
N PRO A 285 13.47 -14.04 -23.42
CA PRO A 285 14.01 -14.45 -22.12
C PRO A 285 15.05 -13.41 -21.64
N PRO A 286 15.03 -13.05 -20.36
CA PRO A 286 16.01 -12.11 -19.81
C PRO A 286 17.44 -12.64 -19.93
N PRO A 287 18.44 -11.74 -20.06
CA PRO A 287 19.83 -12.16 -20.13
C PRO A 287 20.31 -12.83 -18.82
N PRO A 288 21.21 -13.83 -18.88
CA PRO A 288 21.65 -14.60 -17.72
C PRO A 288 22.75 -13.86 -16.93
N PHE A 289 22.47 -12.65 -16.45
CA PHE A 289 23.43 -11.83 -15.71
C PHE A 289 23.45 -12.10 -14.20
N GLY A 290 22.45 -12.82 -13.67
CA GLY A 290 22.30 -12.99 -12.22
C GLY A 290 22.14 -11.65 -11.52
N PHE A 291 22.88 -11.42 -10.44
CA PHE A 291 22.82 -10.20 -9.62
C PHE A 291 23.84 -9.12 -10.02
N ASP A 292 24.48 -9.24 -11.17
CA ASP A 292 25.50 -8.31 -11.65
C ASP A 292 24.88 -6.98 -12.10
N GLN A 293 24.87 -6.00 -11.18
CA GLN A 293 24.24 -4.70 -11.40
C GLN A 293 24.84 -3.92 -12.57
N GLU A 294 26.16 -4.01 -12.78
CA GLU A 294 26.85 -3.27 -13.85
C GLU A 294 26.48 -3.82 -15.22
N ARG A 295 26.45 -5.15 -15.38
CA ARG A 295 26.03 -5.78 -16.62
C ARG A 295 24.57 -5.49 -16.94
N TRP A 296 23.71 -5.52 -15.93
CA TRP A 296 22.30 -5.12 -16.08
C TRP A 296 22.15 -3.66 -16.51
N ALA A 297 22.85 -2.74 -15.84
CA ALA A 297 22.79 -1.31 -16.17
C ALA A 297 23.28 -1.03 -17.59
N LYS A 298 24.37 -1.68 -18.02
CA LYS A 298 24.90 -1.56 -19.38
C LYS A 298 23.90 -2.07 -20.42
N TRP A 299 23.36 -3.27 -20.22
CA TRP A 299 22.36 -3.84 -21.12
C TRP A 299 21.10 -2.98 -21.21
N TYR A 300 20.63 -2.42 -20.09
CA TYR A 300 19.48 -1.52 -20.08
C TYR A 300 19.73 -0.23 -20.88
N ALA A 301 20.95 0.29 -20.85
CA ALA A 301 21.32 1.48 -21.62
C ALA A 301 21.48 1.19 -23.13
N ASP A 302 22.14 0.09 -23.47
CA ASP A 302 22.61 -0.18 -24.84
C ASP A 302 21.59 -1.00 -25.66
N ASP A 303 21.05 -2.08 -25.09
CA ASP A 303 20.32 -3.12 -25.81
C ASP A 303 18.80 -3.02 -25.61
N PHE A 304 18.36 -2.76 -24.37
CA PHE A 304 16.94 -2.75 -24.01
C PHE A 304 16.06 -1.83 -24.88
N PRO A 305 16.45 -0.58 -25.22
CA PRO A 305 15.60 0.31 -26.00
C PRO A 305 15.27 -0.25 -27.40
N GLN A 306 16.19 -1.01 -27.99
CA GLN A 306 15.99 -1.63 -29.30
C GLN A 306 15.03 -2.83 -29.20
N LEU A 307 15.22 -3.66 -28.17
CA LEU A 307 14.37 -4.84 -27.92
C LEU A 307 12.92 -4.45 -27.59
N ALA A 308 12.73 -3.41 -26.76
CA ALA A 308 11.42 -2.90 -26.42
C ALA A 308 10.66 -2.38 -27.66
N ARG A 309 11.34 -1.64 -28.55
CA ARG A 309 10.75 -1.18 -29.82
C ARG A 309 10.34 -2.35 -30.71
N ALA A 310 11.22 -3.34 -30.86
CA ALA A 310 10.93 -4.54 -31.65
C ALA A 310 9.74 -5.35 -31.09
N GLN A 311 9.52 -5.33 -29.78
CA GLN A 311 8.35 -5.97 -29.17
C GLN A 311 7.05 -5.21 -29.47
N VAL A 312 7.05 -3.89 -29.34
CA VAL A 312 5.88 -3.05 -29.70
C VAL A 312 5.49 -3.27 -31.16
N GLU A 313 6.47 -3.32 -32.07
CA GLU A 313 6.25 -3.62 -33.48
C GLU A 313 5.67 -5.01 -33.71
N ARG A 314 6.19 -6.04 -33.02
CA ARG A 314 5.66 -7.42 -33.11
C ARG A 314 4.20 -7.51 -32.65
N VAL A 315 3.86 -6.88 -31.52
CA VAL A 315 2.49 -6.87 -31.00
C VAL A 315 1.55 -6.14 -31.99
N ALA A 316 1.96 -4.98 -32.51
CA ALA A 316 1.18 -4.24 -33.49
C ALA A 316 0.94 -5.05 -34.79
N GLN A 317 1.94 -5.78 -35.27
CA GLN A 317 1.80 -6.67 -36.43
C GLN A 317 0.83 -7.83 -36.16
N GLN A 318 0.91 -8.45 -34.98
CA GLN A 318 0.00 -9.52 -34.58
C GLN A 318 -1.46 -9.04 -34.49
N ASP A 319 -1.68 -7.85 -33.95
CA ASP A 319 -3.01 -7.23 -33.85
C ASP A 319 -3.59 -6.87 -35.23
N ALA A 320 -2.76 -6.45 -36.18
CA ALA A 320 -3.20 -6.20 -37.55
C ALA A 320 -3.62 -7.49 -38.26
N LEU A 321 -2.88 -8.58 -38.05
CA LEU A 321 -3.16 -9.89 -38.64
C LEU A 321 -4.43 -10.52 -38.04
N SER A 322 -4.67 -10.38 -36.74
CA SER A 322 -5.87 -10.91 -36.07
C SER A 322 -7.15 -10.19 -36.52
N LYS A 323 -7.11 -8.86 -36.66
CA LYS A 323 -8.23 -8.06 -37.20
C LYS A 323 -8.59 -8.47 -38.62
N THR A 324 -7.60 -8.64 -39.49
CA THR A 324 -7.81 -9.02 -40.90
C THR A 324 -8.43 -10.41 -41.03
N LYS A 325 -8.04 -11.38 -40.19
CA LYS A 325 -8.65 -12.72 -40.16
C LYS A 325 -10.11 -12.69 -39.70
N SER A 326 -10.43 -11.85 -38.72
CA SER A 326 -11.80 -11.72 -38.20
C SER A 326 -12.76 -11.03 -39.19
N THR A 327 -12.28 -10.15 -40.05
CA THR A 327 -13.14 -9.51 -41.08
C THR A 327 -13.44 -10.49 -42.21
N LYS A 328 -12.44 -11.26 -42.63
CA LYS A 328 -12.58 -12.23 -43.72
C LYS A 328 -13.52 -13.41 -43.37
N SER A 329 -13.61 -13.80 -42.10
CA SER A 329 -14.55 -14.85 -41.66
C SER A 329 -16.00 -14.40 -41.55
N LEU A 330 -16.27 -13.10 -41.58
CA LEU A 330 -17.63 -12.54 -41.59
C LEU A 330 -18.19 -12.34 -43.01
N ASP A 331 -17.31 -12.21 -44.01
CA ASP A 331 -17.72 -12.08 -45.42
C ASP A 331 -17.95 -13.45 -46.10
N ASP A 332 -17.48 -14.55 -45.49
CA ASP A 332 -17.64 -15.93 -45.97
C ASP A 332 -18.83 -16.68 -45.31
N ALA A 333 -19.69 -15.99 -44.56
CA ALA A 333 -20.88 -16.52 -43.87
C ALA A 333 -22.18 -15.85 -44.36
#